data_AF-A0A2U2SRC6-F1
#
_entry.id   AF-A0A2U2SRC6-F1
#
_cell.length_a   1.000
_cell.length_b   1.000
_cell.length_c   1.000
_cell.angle_alpha   90.00
_cell.angle_beta   90.00
_cell.angle_gamma   90.00
#
_symmetry.space_group_name_H-M   'P 1'
#
loop_
_entity.id
_entity.type
_entity.pdbx_description
1 polymer ?
#
loop_
_entity_poly.entity_id
_entity_poly.type
_entity_poly.pdbx_seq_one_letter_code
_entity_poly.pdbx_strand_id
1 'polypeptide(L)'
;MTILIRLIANYAIWLYLFLVLIAFLFLRAYMVARRERDNAIFTLEREAAKGRMAQATTGLLFTLIAVGVIFYISHFLVVEIPQPEITPTPTML
;
A
#
# COMPACT_ATOMS: atom_id res chain seq x y z
N MET A 1 -12.28 -13.25 14.33
CA MET A 1 -11.08 -12.40 14.16
C MET A 1 -10.10 -12.94 13.11
N THR A 2 -10.03 -14.25 12.86
CA THR A 2 -9.11 -14.86 11.87
C THR A 2 -9.55 -14.74 10.40
N ILE A 3 -10.86 -14.56 10.14
CA ILE A 3 -11.40 -14.43 8.77
C ILE A 3 -10.85 -13.20 8.04
N LEU A 4 -10.79 -12.03 8.70
CA LEU A 4 -10.26 -10.81 8.07
C LEU A 4 -8.78 -10.96 7.72
N ILE A 5 -7.99 -11.58 8.59
CA ILE A 5 -6.56 -11.83 8.37
C ILE A 5 -6.36 -12.77 7.18
N ARG A 6 -7.11 -13.88 7.11
CA ARG A 6 -7.06 -14.81 5.98
C ARG A 6 -7.53 -14.16 4.67
N LEU A 7 -8.53 -13.29 4.72
CA LEU A 7 -9.00 -12.56 3.54
C LEU A 7 -7.89 -11.62 3.01
N ILE A 8 -7.28 -10.82 3.87
CA ILE A 8 -6.18 -9.91 3.50
C ILE A 8 -5.01 -10.71 2.91
N ALA A 9 -4.68 -11.86 3.48
CA ALA A 9 -3.61 -12.73 2.98
C ALA A 9 -3.92 -13.33 1.60
N ASN A 10 -5.14 -13.84 1.40
CA ASN A 10 -5.57 -14.39 0.11
C ASN A 10 -5.57 -13.33 -1.01
N TYR A 11 -5.93 -12.09 -0.67
CA TYR A 11 -5.96 -10.98 -1.62
C TYR A 11 -4.70 -10.10 -1.59
N ALA A 12 -3.63 -10.51 -0.90
CA ALA A 12 -2.43 -9.69 -0.74
C ALA A 12 -1.84 -9.26 -2.10
N ILE A 13 -1.82 -10.17 -3.08
CA ILE A 13 -1.34 -9.86 -4.44
C ILE A 13 -2.15 -8.72 -5.08
N TRP A 14 -3.48 -8.76 -4.96
CA TRP A 14 -4.38 -7.75 -5.52
C TRP A 14 -4.24 -6.41 -4.80
N LEU A 15 -4.08 -6.45 -3.47
CA LEU A 15 -3.83 -5.26 -2.67
C LEU A 15 -2.49 -4.61 -3.03
N TYR A 16 -1.44 -5.39 -3.28
CA TYR A 16 -0.17 -4.85 -3.73
C TYR A 16 -0.26 -4.22 -5.12
N LEU A 17 -0.94 -4.86 -6.08
CA LEU A 17 -1.17 -4.26 -7.40
C LEU A 17 -1.90 -2.93 -7.30
N PHE A 18 -2.94 -2.85 -6.46
CA PHE A 18 -3.67 -1.61 -6.21
C PHE A 18 -2.78 -0.52 -5.56
N LEU A 19 -1.96 -0.89 -4.57
CA LEU A 19 -1.04 0.04 -3.92
C LEU A 19 0.06 0.54 -4.87
N VAL A 20 0.57 -0.31 -5.77
CA VAL A 20 1.53 0.10 -6.79
C VAL A 20 0.90 1.15 -7.73
N LEU A 21 -0.36 0.94 -8.13
CA LEU A 21 -1.10 1.91 -8.94
C LEU A 21 -1.23 3.26 -8.22
N ILE A 22 -1.63 3.23 -6.94
CA ILE A 22 -1.75 4.44 -6.12
C ILE A 22 -0.40 5.15 -5.96
N ALA A 23 0.65 4.41 -5.66
CA ALA A 23 2.00 4.95 -5.52
C ALA A 23 2.46 5.63 -6.81
N PHE A 24 2.16 5.03 -7.96
CA PHE A 24 2.46 5.60 -9.27
C PHE A 24 1.73 6.94 -9.50
N LEU A 25 0.45 7.03 -9.10
CA LEU A 25 -0.31 8.29 -9.20
C LEU A 25 0.28 9.40 -8.32
N PHE A 26 0.64 9.08 -7.06
CA PHE A 26 1.27 10.06 -6.17
C PHE A 26 2.66 10.47 -6.63
N LEU A 27 3.45 9.52 -7.16
CA LEU A 27 4.76 9.82 -7.74
C LEU A 27 4.63 10.76 -8.95
N ARG A 28 3.67 10.50 -9.84
CA ARG A 28 3.37 11.39 -10.96
C ARG A 28 2.97 12.79 -10.47
N ALA A 29 2.08 12.87 -9.48
CA ALA A 29 1.64 14.14 -8.91
C ALA A 29 2.82 14.94 -8.32
N TYR A 30 3.74 14.25 -7.62
CA TYR A 30 4.96 14.85 -7.10
C TYR A 30 5.86 15.41 -8.22
N MET A 31 6.08 14.64 -9.29
CA MET A 31 6.90 15.08 -10.43
C MET A 31 6.30 16.31 -11.14
N VAL A 32 4.97 16.34 -11.30
CA VAL A 32 4.27 17.49 -11.89
C VAL A 32 4.42 18.73 -11.01
N ALA A 33 4.15 18.59 -9.71
CA ALA A 33 4.29 19.70 -8.76
C ALA A 33 5.74 20.21 -8.72
N ARG A 34 6.74 19.30 -8.79
CA ARG A 34 8.16 19.65 -8.87
C ARG A 34 8.48 20.53 -10.09
N ARG A 35 8.01 20.12 -11.27
CA ARG A 35 8.18 20.91 -12.51
C ARG A 35 7.53 22.29 -12.42
N GLU A 36 6.34 22.37 -11.83
CA GLU A 36 5.65 23.65 -11.63
C GLU A 36 6.44 24.60 -10.72
N ARG A 37 7.04 24.09 -9.64
CA ARG A 37 7.87 24.91 -8.74
C ARG A 37 9.14 25.42 -9.42
N ASP A 38 9.74 24.61 -10.29
CA ASP A 38 10.98 24.94 -10.98
C ASP A 38 10.74 26.01 -12.07
N ASN A 39 9.55 26.03 -12.68
CA ASN A 39 9.14 27.02 -13.69
C ASN A 39 8.49 28.30 -13.12
N ALA A 40 8.15 28.31 -11.83
CA ALA A 40 7.49 29.45 -11.18
C ALA A 40 8.44 30.64 -11.01
N ILE A 41 8.05 31.80 -11.56
CA ILE A 41 8.79 33.06 -11.48
C ILE A 41 8.45 33.81 -10.19
N PHE A 42 7.22 33.69 -9.71
CA PHE A 42 6.74 34.34 -8.50
C PHE A 42 6.86 33.43 -7.26
N THR A 43 7.21 34.03 -6.13
CA THR A 43 7.30 33.35 -4.83
C THR A 43 5.98 32.73 -4.39
N LEU A 44 4.85 33.38 -4.69
CA LEU A 44 3.50 32.89 -4.33
C LEU A 44 3.16 31.57 -5.05
N GLU A 45 3.53 31.44 -6.33
CA GLU A 45 3.33 30.22 -7.12
C GLU A 45 4.23 29.07 -6.61
N ARG A 46 5.46 29.40 -6.21
CA ARG A 46 6.37 28.42 -5.58
C ARG A 46 5.80 27.85 -4.29
N GLU A 47 5.13 28.67 -3.48
CA GLU A 47 4.56 28.24 -2.21
C GLU A 47 3.32 27.34 -2.41
N ALA A 48 2.45 27.69 -3.35
CA ALA A 48 1.35 26.82 -3.77
C ALA A 48 1.84 25.47 -4.31
N ALA A 49 2.89 25.47 -5.14
CA ALA A 49 3.51 24.23 -5.64
C ALA A 49 4.15 23.40 -4.51
N LYS A 50 4.71 24.05 -3.48
CA LYS A 50 5.25 23.39 -2.28
C LYS A 50 4.15 22.68 -1.49
N GLY A 51 2.97 23.29 -1.35
CA GLY A 51 1.78 22.67 -0.77
C GLY A 51 1.33 21.42 -1.52
N ARG A 52 1.28 21.49 -2.86
CA ARG A 52 0.96 20.33 -3.72
C ARG A 52 2.00 19.20 -3.58
N MET A 53 3.29 19.53 -3.51
CA MET A 53 4.34 18.53 -3.26
C MET A 53 4.19 17.87 -1.89
N ALA A 54 3.89 18.63 -0.84
CA ALA A 54 3.70 18.09 0.50
C ALA A 54 2.51 17.11 0.53
N GLN A 55 1.39 17.45 -0.10
CA GLN A 55 0.23 16.55 -0.23
C GLN A 55 0.57 15.25 -0.98
N ALA A 56 1.25 15.36 -2.12
CA ALA A 56 1.70 14.18 -2.88
C ALA A 56 2.66 13.30 -2.09
N THR A 57 3.57 13.92 -1.32
CA THR A 57 4.55 13.22 -0.47
C THR A 57 3.86 12.49 0.68
N THR A 58 2.91 13.15 1.35
CA THR A 58 2.10 12.54 2.40
C THR A 58 1.29 11.36 1.88
N GLY A 59 0.66 11.49 0.70
CA GLY A 59 -0.05 10.39 0.05
C GLY A 59 0.86 9.20 -0.29
N LEU A 60 2.06 9.47 -0.80
CA LEU A 60 3.07 8.44 -1.05
C LEU A 60 3.48 7.73 0.26
N LEU A 61 3.70 8.49 1.34
CA LEU A 61 4.07 7.95 2.64
C LEU A 61 2.98 7.02 3.21
N PHE A 62 1.72 7.45 3.17
CA PHE A 62 0.60 6.59 3.58
C PHE A 62 0.50 5.31 2.75
N THR A 63 0.76 5.41 1.44
CA THR A 63 0.79 4.24 0.56
C THR A 63 1.88 3.25 0.97
N LEU A 64 3.09 3.74 1.29
CA LEU A 64 4.19 2.91 1.79
C LEU A 64 3.87 2.26 3.14
N ILE A 65 3.25 3.00 4.07
CA ILE A 65 2.81 2.46 5.35
C ILE A 65 1.79 1.34 5.13
N ALA A 66 0.82 1.53 4.23
CA ALA A 66 -0.17 0.51 3.90
C ALA A 66 0.48 -0.78 3.34
N VAL A 67 1.50 -0.65 2.47
CA VAL A 67 2.30 -1.80 2.01
C VAL A 67 2.91 -2.56 3.20
N GLY A 68 3.52 -1.83 4.14
CA GLY A 68 4.13 -2.40 5.35
C GLY A 68 3.13 -3.14 6.24
N VAL A 69 1.93 -2.57 6.44
CA VAL A 69 0.86 -3.21 7.22
C VAL A 69 0.40 -4.50 6.56
N ILE A 70 0.17 -4.49 5.25
CA ILE A 70 -0.27 -5.69 4.52
C ILE A 70 0.81 -6.77 4.55
N PHE A 71 2.08 -6.38 4.38
CA PHE A 71 3.21 -7.29 4.55
C PHE A 71 3.21 -7.91 5.95
N TYR A 72 3.12 -7.09 6.99
CA TYR A 72 3.11 -7.58 8.37
C TYR A 72 1.99 -8.58 8.64
N ILE A 73 0.76 -8.26 8.21
CA ILE A 73 -0.41 -9.15 8.38
C ILE A 73 -0.21 -10.45 7.60
N SER A 74 0.21 -10.37 6.34
CA SER A 74 0.33 -11.54 5.46
C SER A 74 1.46 -12.51 5.86
N HIS A 75 2.57 -11.99 6.39
CA HIS A 75 3.76 -12.79 6.68
C HIS A 75 3.89 -13.21 8.15
N PHE A 76 3.48 -12.36 9.09
CA PHE A 76 3.64 -12.66 10.52
C PHE A 76 2.34 -13.22 11.12
N LEU A 77 1.19 -12.57 10.87
CA LEU A 77 -0.07 -12.96 11.53
C LEU A 77 -0.69 -14.25 10.94
N VAL A 78 -0.47 -14.55 9.66
CA VAL A 78 -1.05 -15.74 9.02
C VAL A 78 -0.33 -17.03 9.41
N VAL A 79 0.99 -16.95 9.62
CA VAL A 79 1.83 -18.10 10.00
C VAL A 79 1.44 -18.61 11.39
N GLU A 80 0.98 -17.74 12.27
CA GLU A 80 0.61 -18.08 13.65
C GLU A 80 -0.77 -18.74 13.79
N ILE A 81 -1.65 -18.67 12.77
CA ILE A 81 -2.97 -19.30 12.87
C ILE A 81 -2.88 -20.77 12.42
N PRO A 82 -3.22 -21.74 13.30
CA PRO A 82 -3.15 -23.16 12.98
C PRO A 82 -3.91 -23.48 11.70
N GLN A 83 -3.25 -24.19 10.77
CA GLN A 83 -3.95 -24.79 9.65
C GLN A 83 -4.81 -25.93 10.19
N PRO A 84 -6.07 -26.07 9.75
CA PRO A 84 -6.87 -27.22 10.13
C PRO A 84 -6.11 -28.48 9.71
N GLU A 85 -5.82 -29.37 10.66
CA GLU A 85 -5.23 -30.67 10.38
C GLU A 85 -6.17 -31.41 9.44
N ILE A 86 -5.74 -31.58 8.19
CA ILE A 86 -6.33 -32.54 7.26
C ILE A 86 -5.90 -33.93 7.71
N THR A 87 -6.56 -34.47 8.73
CA THR A 87 -6.41 -35.89 9.06
C THR A 87 -7.07 -36.69 7.95
N PRO A 88 -6.33 -37.47 7.13
CA PRO A 88 -6.97 -38.34 6.17
C PRO A 88 -7.80 -39.35 6.96
N THR A 89 -9.12 -39.28 6.87
CA THR A 89 -9.98 -40.32 7.42
C THR A 89 -9.64 -41.60 6.64
N PRO A 90 -9.09 -42.64 7.28
CA PRO A 90 -8.81 -43.88 6.58
C PRO A 90 -10.15 -44.43 6.11
N THR A 91 -10.36 -44.42 4.79
CA THR A 91 -11.47 -45.16 4.19
C THR A 91 -11.10 -46.63 4.38
N MET A 92 -11.82 -47.31 5.27
CA MET A 92 -11.68 -48.75 5.44
C MET A 92 -12.15 -49.42 4.14
N LEU A 93 -11.19 -49.99 3.39
CA LEU A 93 -11.46 -50.94 2.31
C LEU A 93 -11.67 -52.34 2.88
#